data_AF-A0A9D6PIQ7-F1
#
_entry.id   AF-A0A9D6PIQ7-F1
#
_cell.length_a   1.000
_cell.length_b   1.000
_cell.length_c   1.000
_cell.angle_alpha   90.00
_cell.angle_beta   90.00
_cell.angle_gamma   90.00
#
_symmetry.space_group_name_H-M   'P 1'
#
loop_
_entity.id
_entity.type
_entity.pdbx_description
1 polymer ?
#
loop_
_entity_poly.entity_id
_entity_poly.type
_entity_poly.pdbx_seq_one_letter_code
_entity_poly.pdbx_strand_id
1 'polypeptide(L)'
;MKHRIIRPMNETIQQFSNLIIEQYNNITIEKEELEADMIFKSRVTVGTNCKECLVILKQTYHPNWRASVDGKPVKPITVFPFYLAVPVSEGTHDIIFSYQPSQLKIALLLLECIIAAYLLWKLIVTHLATRHA
;
A
#
# COMPACT_ATOMS: atom_id res chain seq x y z
N MET A 1 12.91 10.26 -53.49
CA MET A 1 11.64 9.63 -53.03
C MET A 1 12.01 8.61 -51.94
N LYS A 2 11.78 8.90 -50.66
CA LYS A 2 12.17 8.01 -49.54
C LYS A 2 11.09 6.95 -49.36
N HIS A 3 11.34 5.72 -49.80
CA HIS A 3 10.47 4.57 -49.54
C HIS A 3 10.44 4.32 -48.03
N ARG A 4 9.30 4.61 -47.39
CA ARG A 4 9.07 4.26 -45.98
C ARG A 4 8.79 2.75 -45.95
N ILE A 5 9.80 1.95 -45.61
CA ILE A 5 9.64 0.51 -45.39
C ILE A 5 8.74 0.34 -44.17
N ILE A 6 7.50 -0.09 -44.40
CA ILE A 6 6.56 -0.45 -43.36
C ILE A 6 7.03 -1.81 -42.83
N ARG A 7 7.64 -1.83 -41.63
CA ARG A 7 7.98 -3.10 -40.98
C ARG A 7 6.69 -3.89 -40.74
N PRO A 8 6.65 -5.21 -41.03
CA PRO A 8 5.46 -6.01 -40.85
C PRO A 8 5.05 -6.01 -39.36
N MET A 9 3.75 -5.86 -39.11
CA MET A 9 3.18 -5.70 -37.75
C MET A 9 3.58 -6.85 -36.80
N ASN A 10 3.76 -8.07 -37.33
CA ASN A 10 4.17 -9.25 -36.57
C ASN A 10 5.59 -9.12 -35.96
N GLU A 11 6.55 -8.57 -36.71
CA GLU A 11 7.93 -8.35 -36.21
C GLU A 11 7.96 -7.27 -35.13
N THR A 12 7.10 -6.26 -35.25
CA THR A 12 7.00 -5.19 -34.25
C THR A 12 6.38 -5.71 -32.94
N ILE A 13 5.34 -6.55 -33.04
CA ILE A 13 4.72 -7.20 -31.88
C ILE A 13 5.73 -8.12 -31.20
N GLN A 14 6.46 -8.94 -31.96
CA GLN A 14 7.45 -9.85 -31.41
C GLN A 14 8.62 -9.12 -30.74
N GLN A 15 9.09 -8.02 -31.34
CA GLN A 15 10.13 -7.21 -30.75
C GLN A 15 9.66 -6.55 -29.45
N PHE A 16 8.43 -6.04 -29.42
CA PHE A 16 7.85 -5.46 -28.23
C PHE A 16 7.59 -6.49 -27.12
N SER A 17 7.10 -7.69 -27.46
CA SER A 17 6.91 -8.78 -26.49
C SER A 17 8.23 -9.23 -25.87
N ASN A 18 9.29 -9.33 -26.68
CA ASN A 18 10.61 -9.72 -26.18
C ASN A 18 11.19 -8.64 -25.26
N LEU A 19 11.04 -7.35 -25.60
CA LEU A 19 11.43 -6.23 -24.74
C LEU A 19 10.68 -6.26 -23.41
N ILE A 20 9.37 -6.54 -23.43
CA ILE A 20 8.57 -6.71 -22.23
C ILE A 20 9.11 -7.87 -21.38
N ILE A 21 9.33 -9.05 -21.99
CA ILE A 21 9.79 -10.25 -21.28
C ILE A 21 11.18 -10.05 -20.68
N GLU A 22 12.12 -9.42 -21.39
CA GLU A 22 13.45 -9.11 -20.86
C GLU A 22 13.39 -8.14 -19.67
N GLN A 23 12.47 -7.16 -19.71
CA GLN A 23 12.24 -6.27 -18.58
C GLN A 23 11.65 -7.03 -17.37
N TYR A 24 10.73 -7.98 -17.57
CA TYR A 24 10.22 -8.79 -16.46
C TYR A 24 11.25 -9.75 -15.86
N ASN A 25 12.16 -10.30 -16.68
CA ASN A 25 13.21 -11.21 -16.23
C ASN A 25 14.31 -10.52 -15.41
N ASN A 26 14.37 -9.19 -15.38
CA ASN A 26 15.37 -8.45 -14.61
C ASN A 26 14.90 -8.02 -13.21
N ILE A 27 13.67 -8.40 -12.81
CA ILE A 27 13.09 -8.10 -11.50
C ILE A 27 12.82 -9.41 -10.77
N THR A 28 13.55 -9.66 -9.69
CA THR A 28 13.35 -10.85 -8.85
C THR A 28 12.81 -10.44 -7.49
N ILE A 29 11.67 -11.00 -7.10
CA ILE A 29 11.16 -10.92 -5.73
C ILE A 29 11.80 -12.06 -4.94
N GLU A 30 12.72 -11.73 -4.04
CA GLU A 30 13.54 -12.72 -3.33
C GLU A 30 12.79 -13.34 -2.15
N LYS A 31 11.91 -12.57 -1.49
CA LYS A 31 11.12 -13.04 -0.35
C LYS A 31 9.87 -12.15 -0.19
N GLU A 32 8.73 -12.75 0.12
CA GLU A 32 7.52 -12.07 0.58
C GLU A 32 7.18 -12.62 1.98
N GLU A 33 7.16 -11.75 2.99
CA GLU A 33 6.87 -12.13 4.37
C GLU A 33 5.71 -11.26 4.89
N LEU A 34 4.60 -11.93 5.20
CA LEU A 34 3.43 -11.37 5.87
C LEU A 34 3.68 -11.46 7.38
N GLU A 35 4.14 -10.38 7.98
CA GLU A 35 4.57 -10.36 9.39
C GLU A 35 3.62 -9.46 10.19
N ALA A 36 2.63 -10.07 10.86
CA ALA A 36 1.51 -9.41 11.55
C ALA A 36 0.51 -8.69 10.63
N ASP A 37 -0.72 -8.55 11.11
CA ASP A 37 -1.87 -8.00 10.37
C ASP A 37 -1.49 -6.66 9.72
N MET A 38 -1.25 -6.69 8.41
CA MET A 38 -0.99 -5.54 7.53
C MET A 38 0.44 -4.98 7.48
N ILE A 39 1.49 -5.80 7.68
CA ILE A 39 2.86 -5.47 7.28
C ILE A 39 3.32 -6.43 6.17
N PHE A 40 3.79 -5.87 5.07
CA PHE A 40 4.25 -6.60 3.89
C PHE A 40 5.72 -6.27 3.65
N LYS A 41 6.59 -7.26 3.78
CA LYS A 41 8.02 -7.13 3.51
C LYS A 41 8.38 -7.82 2.22
N SER A 42 9.14 -7.15 1.37
CA SER A 42 9.62 -7.71 0.11
C SER A 42 11.03 -7.24 -0.19
N ARG A 43 11.89 -8.19 -0.57
CA ARG A 43 13.21 -7.89 -1.13
C ARG A 43 13.13 -8.00 -2.64
N VAL A 44 13.52 -6.93 -3.34
CA VAL A 44 13.45 -6.84 -4.80
C VAL A 44 14.82 -6.49 -5.34
N THR A 45 15.31 -7.29 -6.29
CA THR A 45 16.53 -6.98 -7.04
C THR A 45 16.13 -6.50 -8.43
N VAL A 46 16.53 -5.27 -8.75
CA VAL A 46 16.26 -4.58 -10.02
C VAL A 46 17.53 -4.55 -10.86
N GLY A 47 17.47 -5.12 -12.07
CA GLY A 47 18.58 -5.14 -13.02
C GLY A 47 19.00 -3.74 -13.53
N THR A 48 20.08 -3.73 -14.32
CA THR A 48 20.65 -2.51 -14.89
C THR A 48 19.71 -1.89 -15.95
N ASN A 49 19.72 -0.55 -16.05
CA ASN A 49 18.88 0.28 -16.95
C ASN A 49 17.42 0.52 -16.54
N CYS A 50 17.02 0.33 -15.27
CA CYS A 50 15.69 0.76 -14.86
C CYS A 50 15.65 2.26 -14.49
N LYS A 51 15.08 3.09 -15.37
CA LYS A 51 14.87 4.52 -15.12
C LYS A 51 13.64 4.81 -14.26
N GLU A 52 12.58 4.02 -14.40
CA GLU A 52 11.28 4.24 -13.74
C GLU A 52 10.67 2.90 -13.29
N CYS A 53 11.31 2.23 -12.31
CA CYS A 53 10.78 1.01 -11.72
C CYS A 53 9.87 1.33 -10.54
N LEU A 54 8.73 0.65 -10.49
CA LEU A 54 7.76 0.76 -9.41
C LEU A 54 7.52 -0.61 -8.81
N VAL A 55 7.64 -0.71 -7.48
CA VAL A 55 7.16 -1.87 -6.74
C VAL A 55 5.75 -1.58 -6.25
N ILE A 56 4.80 -2.38 -6.70
CA ILE A 56 3.37 -2.20 -6.46
C ILE A 56 2.92 -3.16 -5.37
N LEU A 57 2.32 -2.61 -4.31
CA LEU A 57 1.54 -3.37 -3.35
C LEU A 57 0.12 -3.55 -3.89
N LYS A 58 -0.30 -4.79 -4.12
CA LYS A 58 -1.65 -5.15 -4.58
C LYS A 58 -2.70 -5.07 -3.46
N GLN A 59 -2.71 -3.95 -2.74
CA GLN A 59 -3.67 -3.59 -1.70
C GLN A 59 -4.32 -2.26 -2.07
N THR A 60 -5.60 -2.10 -1.75
CA THR A 60 -6.32 -0.85 -2.00
C THR A 60 -5.69 0.30 -1.22
N TYR A 61 -5.52 1.43 -1.90
CA TYR A 61 -5.00 2.66 -1.32
C TYR A 61 -5.81 3.09 -0.08
N HIS A 62 -5.07 3.54 0.94
CA HIS A 62 -5.60 4.21 2.12
C HIS A 62 -4.54 5.21 2.63
N PRO A 63 -4.91 6.40 3.13
CA PRO A 63 -3.96 7.43 3.58
C PRO A 63 -3.03 6.98 4.73
N ASN A 64 -3.43 5.93 5.44
CA ASN A 64 -2.68 5.40 6.58
C ASN A 64 -1.63 4.34 6.21
N TRP A 65 -1.49 4.02 4.94
CA TRP A 65 -0.35 3.24 4.51
C TRP A 65 0.94 4.03 4.65
N ARG A 66 1.98 3.33 5.10
CA ARG A 66 3.36 3.78 5.17
C ARG A 66 4.20 2.84 4.34
N ALA A 67 5.25 3.37 3.73
CA ALA A 67 6.23 2.58 3.01
C ALA A 67 7.64 3.01 3.39
N SER A 68 8.58 2.07 3.34
CA SER A 68 10.00 2.36 3.46
C SER A 68 10.78 1.54 2.44
N VAL A 69 11.85 2.15 1.91
CA VAL A 69 12.84 1.50 1.04
C VAL A 69 14.18 1.58 1.75
N ASP A 70 14.81 0.43 1.97
CA ASP A 70 16.09 0.30 2.69
C ASP A 70 16.08 0.97 4.07
N GLY A 71 14.95 0.81 4.79
CA GLY A 71 14.71 1.41 6.10
C GLY A 71 14.40 2.91 6.09
N LYS A 72 14.46 3.58 4.94
CA LYS A 72 14.12 5.02 4.83
C LYS A 72 12.64 5.18 4.50
N PRO A 73 11.88 6.00 5.26
CA PRO A 73 10.47 6.24 4.97
C PRO A 73 10.31 6.96 3.63
N VAL A 74 9.43 6.44 2.78
CA VAL A 74 9.09 7.03 1.48
C VAL A 74 7.59 7.25 1.41
N LYS A 75 7.17 8.30 0.70
CA LYS A 75 5.75 8.52 0.43
C LYS A 75 5.33 7.62 -0.73
N PRO A 76 4.47 6.61 -0.51
CA PRO A 76 3.99 5.78 -1.60
C PRO A 76 3.11 6.61 -2.54
N ILE A 77 3.20 6.32 -3.83
CA ILE A 77 2.37 6.92 -4.86
C ILE A 77 1.16 6.03 -5.13
N THR A 78 0.05 6.64 -5.53
CA THR A 78 -1.14 5.90 -5.94
C THR A 78 -1.05 5.59 -7.43
N VAL A 79 -1.19 4.33 -7.81
CA VAL A 79 -1.22 3.89 -9.21
C VAL A 79 -2.59 3.31 -9.57
N PHE A 80 -2.98 3.37 -10.84
CA PHE A 80 -4.27 2.86 -11.29
C PHE A 80 -4.37 1.33 -11.07
N PRO A 81 -5.51 0.78 -10.60
CA PRO A 81 -6.78 1.44 -10.25
C PRO A 81 -6.94 1.63 -8.72
N PHE A 82 -6.05 2.37 -8.07
CA PHE A 82 -5.97 2.59 -6.59
C PHE A 82 -5.05 1.62 -5.83
N TYR A 83 -3.93 1.19 -6.41
CA TYR A 83 -2.87 0.52 -5.66
C TYR A 83 -1.83 1.52 -5.14
N LEU A 84 -0.97 1.05 -4.24
CA LEU A 84 0.19 1.77 -3.76
C LEU A 84 1.44 1.28 -4.48
N ALA A 85 2.33 2.21 -4.81
CA ALA A 85 3.64 1.87 -5.34
C ALA A 85 4.74 2.70 -4.68
N VAL A 86 5.95 2.16 -4.68
CA VAL A 86 7.17 2.90 -4.36
C VAL A 86 8.12 2.86 -5.54
N PRO A 87 8.74 4.01 -5.90
CA PRO A 87 9.81 4.01 -6.89
C PRO A 87 11.06 3.35 -6.32
N VAL A 88 11.70 2.55 -7.16
CA VAL A 88 12.98 1.89 -6.84
C VAL A 88 13.98 2.12 -7.97
N SER A 89 15.24 2.27 -7.60
CA SER A 89 16.36 2.38 -8.54
C SER A 89 16.91 0.99 -8.88
N GLU A 90 17.91 0.95 -9.75
CA GLU A 90 18.73 -0.26 -9.93
C GLU A 90 19.41 -0.68 -8.63
N GLY A 91 19.54 -1.99 -8.43
CA GLY A 91 20.10 -2.59 -7.21
C GLY A 91 19.11 -3.45 -6.43
N THR A 92 19.56 -3.92 -5.27
CA THR A 92 18.76 -4.71 -4.34
C THR A 92 18.19 -3.81 -3.26
N HIS A 93 16.88 -3.88 -3.07
CA HIS A 93 16.15 -3.04 -2.14
C HIS A 93 15.27 -3.86 -1.20
N ASP A 94 15.27 -3.48 0.08
CA ASP A 94 14.35 -3.99 1.10
C ASP A 94 13.17 -3.04 1.25
N ILE A 95 11.98 -3.52 0.89
CA ILE A 95 10.75 -2.72 0.84
C ILE A 95 9.80 -3.21 1.91
N ILE A 96 9.27 -2.28 2.70
CA ILE A 96 8.30 -2.57 3.74
C ILE A 96 7.10 -1.66 3.54
N PHE A 97 5.92 -2.24 3.37
CA PHE A 97 4.65 -1.55 3.49
C PHE A 97 4.01 -1.89 4.83
N SER A 98 3.51 -0.90 5.55
CA SER A 98 2.80 -1.11 6.81
C SER A 98 1.56 -0.22 6.89
N TYR A 99 0.46 -0.79 7.38
CA TYR A 99 -0.77 -0.04 7.62
C TYR A 99 -0.86 0.41 9.08
N GLN A 100 -1.06 1.71 9.30
CA GLN A 100 -1.20 2.27 10.66
C GLN A 100 -2.65 2.69 10.93
N PRO A 101 -3.48 1.89 11.61
CA PRO A 101 -4.88 2.26 11.84
C PRO A 101 -5.01 3.62 12.54
N SER A 102 -6.04 4.38 12.16
CA SER A 102 -6.29 5.71 12.73
C SER A 102 -6.61 5.61 14.21
N GLN A 103 -6.00 6.48 15.02
CA GLN A 103 -6.32 6.62 16.44
C GLN A 103 -7.74 7.17 16.69
N LEU A 104 -8.43 7.65 15.65
CA LEU A 104 -9.82 8.12 15.74
C LEU A 104 -10.75 7.03 16.28
N LYS A 105 -10.51 5.75 15.95
CA LYS A 105 -11.31 4.63 16.48
C LYS A 105 -11.26 4.57 18.00
N ILE A 106 -10.09 4.82 18.59
CA ILE A 106 -9.90 4.82 20.04
C ILE A 106 -10.63 6.01 20.66
N ALA A 107 -10.52 7.20 20.06
CA ALA A 107 -11.23 8.38 20.53
C ALA A 107 -12.76 8.20 20.52
N LEU A 108 -13.31 7.59 19.45
CA LEU A 108 -14.73 7.29 19.34
C LEU A 108 -15.19 6.28 20.40
N LEU A 109 -14.41 5.21 20.61
CA LEU A 109 -14.71 4.22 21.64
C LEU A 109 -14.75 4.85 23.05
N LEU A 110 -13.79 5.74 23.36
CA LEU A 110 -13.76 6.45 24.64
C LEU A 110 -14.98 7.38 24.78
N LEU A 111 -15.37 8.06 23.71
CA LEU A 111 -16.55 8.92 23.69
C LEU A 111 -17.83 8.13 23.99
N GLU A 112 -17.99 6.96 23.37
CA GLU A 112 -19.12 6.07 23.63
C GLU A 112 -19.18 5.62 25.10
N CYS A 113 -18.04 5.22 25.67
CA CYS A 113 -17.96 4.84 27.08
C CYS A 113 -18.38 6.00 28.01
N ILE A 114 -17.97 7.23 27.71
CA ILE A 114 -18.32 8.42 28.51
C ILE A 114 -19.82 8.68 28.44
N ILE A 115 -20.41 8.62 27.24
CA ILE A 115 -21.85 8.84 27.05
C ILE A 115 -22.65 7.75 27.77
N ALA A 116 -22.26 6.48 27.63
CA ALA A 116 -22.92 5.37 28.30
C ALA A 116 -22.86 5.52 29.83
N ALA A 117 -21.69 5.87 30.38
CA ALA A 117 -21.53 6.12 31.82
C ALA A 117 -22.42 7.28 32.30
N TYR A 118 -22.51 8.36 31.53
CA TYR A 118 -23.38 9.50 31.86
C TYR A 118 -24.87 9.12 31.86
N LEU A 119 -25.32 8.35 30.87
CA LEU A 119 -26.71 7.88 30.80
C LEU A 119 -27.04 6.91 31.95
N LEU A 120 -26.13 5.99 32.28
CA LEU A 120 -26.27 5.09 33.41
C LEU A 120 -26.34 5.85 34.74
N TRP A 121 -25.45 6.81 34.95
CA TRP A 121 -25.48 7.71 36.11
C TRP A 121 -26.84 8.40 36.24
N LYS A 122 -27.30 9.02 35.14
CA LYS A 122 -28.59 9.72 35.11
C LYS A 122 -29.75 8.79 35.47
N LEU A 123 -29.78 7.58 34.89
CA LEU A 123 -30.81 6.56 35.17
C LEU A 123 -30.83 6.16 36.64
N ILE A 124 -29.66 5.91 37.23
CA ILE A 124 -29.52 5.54 38.64
C ILE A 124 -30.07 6.65 39.53
N VAL A 125 -29.65 7.90 39.30
CA VAL A 125 -30.13 9.06 40.09
C VAL A 125 -31.64 9.22 39.98
N THR A 126 -32.22 9.12 38.77
CA THR A 126 -33.66 9.20 38.59
C THR A 126 -34.40 8.06 39.30
N HIS A 127 -33.91 6.84 39.23
CA HIS A 127 -34.53 5.69 39.91
C HIS A 127 -34.49 5.83 41.43
N LEU A 128 -33.39 6.33 41.99
CA LEU A 128 -33.28 6.60 43.43
C LEU A 128 -34.24 7.71 43.87
N ALA A 129 -34.36 8.79 43.08
CA ALA A 129 -35.30 9.87 43.38
C ALA A 129 -36.76 9.41 43.35
N THR A 130 -37.15 8.56 42.39
CA THR A 130 -38.52 8.01 42.30
C THR A 130 -38.88 7.01 43.39
N ARG A 131 -37.91 6.42 44.11
CA ARG A 131 -38.16 5.45 45.20
C ARG A 131 -38.47 6.10 46.55
N HIS A 132 -38.21 7.41 46.70
CA HIS A 132 -38.40 8.16 47.94
C HIS A 132 -39.60 9.14 47.89
N ALA A 133 -40.34 9.18 46.79
CA ALA A 133 -41.60 9.92 46.63
C ALA A 133 -42.78 8.94 46.64
#